data_AF-A0A1U7W496-F1
#
_entry.id   AF-A0A1U7W496-F1
#
_cell.length_a   1.000
_cell.length_b   1.000
_cell.length_c   1.000
_cell.angle_alpha   90.00
_cell.angle_beta   90.00
_cell.angle_gamma   90.00
#
_symmetry.space_group_name_H-M   'P 1'
#
loop_
_entity.id
_entity.type
_entity.pdbx_description
1 polymer ?
#
loop_
_entity_poly.entity_id
_entity_poly.type
_entity_poly.pdbx_seq_one_letter_code
_entity_poly.pdbx_strand_id
1 'polypeptide(L)'
;AHTIGQARCTSFRARIYNETNNLDASFARTRQSNCPRSSGSGDNNLAPLDLQTPNKFDNNYFKNLVDKKGLLHSDQQLFNGGSADSIVTSYSNNPSSFSSDFVTAMIKMGDIRPLTGSNGEIRKNCRSMYVTLSKLKSTTFSRVKDCNQENRMRAIDNVLFNLMNVINDGYDTHDEGITPMASPRR
;
A
#
# COMPACT_ATOMS: atom_id res chain seq x y z
N ALA A 1 0.97 -1.85 -3.47
CA ALA A 1 0.56 -2.82 -2.42
C ALA A 1 1.63 -3.89 -2.34
N HIS A 2 2.11 -4.23 -1.14
CA HIS A 2 3.31 -5.05 -0.93
C HIS A 2 3.04 -6.53 -0.63
N THR A 3 1.79 -7.01 -0.75
CA THR A 3 1.49 -8.47 -0.77
C THR A 3 1.97 -9.16 -2.04
N ILE A 4 2.28 -8.42 -3.10
CA ILE A 4 2.85 -8.95 -4.35
C ILE A 4 4.01 -8.07 -4.80
N GLY A 5 4.90 -8.65 -5.62
CA GLY A 5 5.99 -7.92 -6.25
C GLY A 5 7.31 -8.02 -5.49
N GLN A 6 8.29 -7.24 -5.94
CA GLN A 6 9.67 -7.34 -5.48
C GLN A 6 10.27 -5.96 -5.24
N ALA A 7 11.19 -5.89 -4.29
CA ALA A 7 12.01 -4.70 -4.05
C ALA A 7 13.47 -4.98 -4.41
N ARG A 8 14.18 -3.93 -4.82
CA ARG A 8 15.62 -3.97 -5.04
C ARG A 8 16.36 -3.87 -3.72
N CYS A 9 17.54 -4.46 -3.67
CA CYS A 9 18.47 -4.37 -2.55
C CYS A 9 18.67 -2.94 -2.04
N THR A 10 18.78 -1.97 -2.94
CA THR A 10 18.93 -0.56 -2.57
C THR A 10 17.81 -0.04 -1.67
N SER A 11 16.61 -0.60 -1.74
CA SER A 11 15.44 -0.19 -0.95
C SER A 11 15.43 -0.75 0.49
N PHE A 12 16.09 -1.89 0.74
CA PHE A 12 16.04 -2.56 2.06
C PHE A 12 17.40 -2.85 2.70
N ARG A 13 18.51 -2.57 1.99
CA ARG A 13 19.88 -2.86 2.48
C ARG A 13 20.15 -2.24 3.85
N ALA A 14 19.81 -0.97 4.04
CA ALA A 14 20.03 -0.28 5.31
C ALA A 14 19.35 -1.03 6.47
N ARG A 15 18.12 -1.48 6.27
CA ARG A 15 17.33 -2.22 7.26
C ARG A 15 17.97 -3.54 7.64
N ILE A 16 18.31 -4.39 6.66
CA ILE A 16 18.83 -5.74 6.94
C ILE A 16 20.22 -5.75 7.60
N TYR A 17 20.96 -4.63 7.58
CA TYR A 17 22.27 -4.52 8.21
C TYR A 17 22.31 -3.65 9.48
N ASN A 18 21.35 -2.73 9.65
CA ASN A 18 21.39 -1.76 10.74
C ASN A 18 20.24 -1.91 11.75
N GLU A 19 19.13 -2.56 11.39
CA GLU A 19 18.02 -2.78 12.32
C GLU A 19 18.14 -4.14 13.01
N THR A 20 18.21 -4.13 14.35
CA THR A 20 18.39 -5.35 15.17
C THR A 20 17.19 -5.66 16.07
N ASN A 21 16.45 -4.65 16.53
CA ASN A 21 15.37 -4.84 17.53
C ASN A 21 13.98 -5.06 16.89
N ASN A 22 13.80 -4.61 15.65
CA ASN A 22 12.52 -4.66 14.92
C ASN A 22 12.64 -5.39 13.58
N LEU A 23 13.50 -6.40 13.53
CA LEU A 23 13.71 -7.25 12.37
C LEU A 23 14.07 -8.67 12.84
N ASP A 24 13.37 -9.67 12.32
CA ASP A 24 13.72 -11.06 12.58
C ASP A 24 15.12 -11.38 12.04
N ALA A 25 16.00 -11.90 12.92
CA ALA A 25 17.41 -12.11 12.58
C ALA A 25 17.61 -13.21 11.51
N SER A 26 16.72 -14.21 11.47
CA SER A 26 16.81 -15.28 10.46
C SER A 26 16.40 -14.77 9.07
N PHE A 27 15.38 -13.91 9.03
CA PHE A 27 14.93 -13.22 7.84
C PHE A 27 15.99 -12.24 7.33
N ALA A 28 16.60 -11.45 8.22
CA ALA A 28 17.72 -10.58 7.88
C ALA A 28 18.86 -11.35 7.21
N ARG A 29 19.32 -12.46 7.81
CA ARG A 29 20.35 -13.34 7.22
C ARG A 29 19.96 -13.88 5.85
N THR A 30 18.69 -14.29 5.69
CA THR A 30 18.16 -14.76 4.40
C THR A 30 18.22 -13.68 3.33
N ARG A 31 17.97 -12.41 3.69
CA ARG A 31 18.08 -11.29 2.73
C ARG A 31 19.53 -10.92 2.44
N GLN A 32 20.41 -10.97 3.45
CA GLN A 32 21.83 -10.66 3.30
C GLN A 32 22.55 -11.61 2.33
N SER A 33 22.13 -12.87 2.22
CA SER A 33 22.75 -13.85 1.30
C SER A 33 22.73 -13.40 -0.17
N ASN A 34 21.69 -12.67 -0.58
CA ASN A 34 21.52 -12.13 -1.92
C ASN A 34 21.64 -10.60 -1.96
N CYS A 35 22.04 -9.96 -0.86
CA CYS A 35 22.12 -8.51 -0.76
C CYS A 35 23.38 -8.08 -0.03
N PRO A 36 24.52 -7.95 -0.73
CA PRO A 36 25.78 -7.56 -0.13
C PRO A 36 25.71 -6.22 0.61
N ARG A 37 26.52 -6.09 1.67
CA ARG A 37 26.59 -4.88 2.50
C ARG A 37 27.12 -3.67 1.74
N SER A 38 28.06 -3.89 0.82
CA SER A 38 28.63 -2.82 0.00
C SER A 38 27.64 -2.35 -1.06
N SER A 39 27.46 -1.04 -1.14
CA SER A 39 26.80 -0.40 -2.29
C SER A 39 27.58 -0.68 -3.58
N GLY A 40 26.89 -0.77 -4.72
CA GLY A 40 27.48 -1.14 -6.00
C GLY A 40 27.57 -2.65 -6.25
N SER A 41 27.35 -3.47 -5.23
CA SER A 41 27.30 -4.94 -5.36
C SER A 41 25.91 -5.47 -5.03
N GLY A 42 25.32 -6.22 -5.97
CA GLY A 42 23.98 -6.78 -5.84
C GLY A 42 22.86 -5.74 -5.71
N ASP A 43 23.08 -4.47 -6.08
CA ASP A 43 22.07 -3.40 -6.00
C ASP A 43 20.77 -3.72 -6.74
N ASN A 44 20.89 -4.44 -7.86
CA ASN A 44 19.75 -4.86 -8.68
C ASN A 44 19.13 -6.20 -8.24
N ASN A 45 19.69 -6.85 -7.20
CA ASN A 45 19.12 -8.10 -6.70
C ASN A 45 17.74 -7.82 -6.10
N LEU A 46 16.82 -8.72 -6.39
CA LEU A 46 15.42 -8.60 -6.03
C LEU A 46 15.08 -9.53 -4.87
N ALA A 47 14.25 -9.04 -3.96
CA ALA A 47 13.62 -9.83 -2.93
C ALA A 47 12.09 -9.63 -3.01
N PRO A 48 11.28 -10.69 -2.82
CA PRO A 48 9.85 -10.54 -2.78
C PRO A 48 9.42 -9.72 -1.56
N LEU A 49 8.44 -8.84 -1.75
CA LEU A 49 7.88 -8.00 -0.68
C LEU A 49 7.09 -8.84 0.34
N ASP A 50 6.42 -9.90 -0.13
CA ASP A 50 5.85 -10.96 0.69
C ASP A 50 6.66 -12.25 0.51
N LEU A 51 7.22 -12.75 1.61
CA LEU A 51 8.04 -13.96 1.64
C LEU A 51 7.21 -15.24 1.49
N GLN A 52 5.95 -15.24 1.92
CA GLN A 52 5.09 -16.43 2.01
C GLN A 52 4.43 -16.71 0.67
N THR A 53 3.86 -15.67 0.07
CA THR A 53 3.09 -15.78 -1.16
C THR A 53 3.42 -14.66 -2.17
N PRO A 54 4.65 -14.64 -2.73
CA PRO A 54 5.16 -13.52 -3.55
C PRO A 54 4.28 -13.08 -4.73
N ASN A 55 3.44 -14.00 -5.24
CA ASN A 55 2.63 -13.83 -6.45
C ASN A 55 1.13 -13.87 -6.18
N LYS A 56 0.70 -13.89 -4.90
CA LYS A 56 -0.72 -13.94 -4.53
C LYS A 56 -1.07 -12.71 -3.72
N PHE A 57 -2.20 -12.11 -4.06
CA PHE A 57 -2.75 -11.01 -3.29
C PHE A 57 -3.54 -11.58 -2.11
N ASP A 58 -2.95 -11.59 -0.92
CA ASP A 58 -3.61 -12.03 0.31
C ASP A 58 -3.06 -11.30 1.55
N ASN A 59 -3.39 -11.78 2.75
CA ASN A 59 -3.04 -11.10 3.99
C ASN A 59 -1.70 -11.55 4.60
N ASN A 60 -0.92 -12.41 3.92
CA ASN A 60 0.38 -12.85 4.44
C ASN A 60 1.36 -11.69 4.60
N TYR A 61 1.21 -10.60 3.83
CA TYR A 61 1.90 -9.34 4.06
C TYR A 61 1.79 -8.88 5.53
N PHE A 62 0.58 -8.83 6.09
CA PHE A 62 0.37 -8.40 7.48
C PHE A 62 0.88 -9.41 8.49
N LYS A 63 0.77 -10.71 8.20
CA LYS A 63 1.37 -11.76 9.04
C LYS A 63 2.89 -11.62 9.12
N ASN A 64 3.54 -11.27 8.02
CA ASN A 64 4.98 -10.99 8.02
C ASN A 64 5.32 -9.80 8.93
N LEU A 65 4.49 -8.76 8.99
CA LEU A 65 4.74 -7.61 9.88
C LEU A 65 4.66 -8.00 11.36
N VAL A 66 3.65 -8.79 11.74
CA VAL A 66 3.51 -9.33 13.10
C VAL A 66 4.74 -10.15 13.50
N ASP A 67 5.29 -10.91 12.55
CA ASP A 67 6.51 -11.71 12.71
C ASP A 67 7.82 -10.90 12.65
N LYS A 68 7.77 -9.56 12.52
CA LYS A 68 8.93 -8.68 12.28
C LYS A 68 9.74 -9.02 11.01
N LYS A 69 9.05 -9.52 9.98
CA LYS A 69 9.58 -9.92 8.68
C LYS A 69 9.18 -8.94 7.56
N GLY A 70 8.79 -7.71 7.89
CA GLY A 70 8.61 -6.65 6.89
C GLY A 70 9.92 -6.35 6.16
N LEU A 71 9.90 -6.38 4.81
CA LEU A 71 11.10 -6.20 4.00
C LEU A 71 11.59 -4.76 4.01
N LEU A 72 10.69 -3.78 3.86
CA LEU A 72 11.03 -2.37 3.88
C LEU A 72 10.90 -1.79 5.29
N HIS A 73 11.66 -0.74 5.58
CA HIS A 73 11.54 -0.03 6.85
C HIS A 73 10.14 0.54 7.04
N SER A 74 9.60 1.18 6.00
CA SER A 74 8.23 1.72 5.98
C SER A 74 7.16 0.68 6.30
N ASP A 75 7.34 -0.55 5.83
CA ASP A 75 6.36 -1.62 6.04
C ASP A 75 6.31 -2.01 7.52
N GLN A 76 7.48 -2.14 8.17
CA GLN A 76 7.51 -2.52 9.59
C GLN A 76 7.11 -1.39 10.53
N GLN A 77 7.20 -0.13 10.11
CA GLN A 77 6.68 0.98 10.91
C GLN A 77 5.16 0.91 11.12
N LEU A 78 4.44 0.12 10.32
CA LEU A 78 3.02 -0.17 10.56
C LEU A 78 2.77 -1.03 11.81
N PHE A 79 3.79 -1.76 12.28
CA PHE A 79 3.71 -2.65 13.44
C PHE A 79 4.94 -2.48 14.33
N ASN A 80 4.93 -1.39 15.11
CA ASN A 80 6.06 -0.96 15.95
C ASN A 80 5.60 -0.25 17.24
N GLY A 81 4.43 -0.64 17.78
CA GLY A 81 3.82 -0.01 18.97
C GLY A 81 3.03 1.26 18.66
N GLY A 82 2.59 1.44 17.42
CA GLY A 82 1.88 2.64 16.96
C GLY A 82 0.37 2.45 16.84
N SER A 83 -0.31 3.49 16.33
CA SER A 83 -1.77 3.47 16.11
C SER A 83 -2.22 2.49 15.03
N ALA A 84 -1.33 2.05 14.13
CA ALA A 84 -1.65 1.07 13.09
C ALA A 84 -1.61 -0.39 13.57
N ASP A 85 -1.05 -0.68 14.76
CA ASP A 85 -0.81 -2.04 15.21
C ASP A 85 -2.11 -2.86 15.29
N SER A 86 -3.22 -2.24 15.72
CA SER A 86 -4.53 -2.88 15.83
C SER A 86 -5.08 -3.29 14.46
N ILE A 87 -4.92 -2.42 13.46
CA ILE A 87 -5.36 -2.67 12.08
C ILE A 87 -4.51 -3.77 11.44
N VAL A 88 -3.18 -3.73 11.61
CA VAL A 88 -2.28 -4.79 11.13
C VAL A 88 -2.65 -6.14 11.75
N THR A 89 -2.90 -6.17 13.05
CA THR A 89 -3.35 -7.38 13.78
C THR A 89 -4.69 -7.89 13.25
N SER A 90 -5.64 -6.98 12.99
CA SER A 90 -6.94 -7.34 12.41
C SER A 90 -6.77 -7.98 11.03
N TYR A 91 -6.00 -7.35 10.16
CA TYR A 91 -5.77 -7.85 8.80
C TYR A 91 -4.95 -9.14 8.78
N SER A 92 -4.00 -9.35 9.69
CA SER A 92 -3.26 -10.63 9.78
C SER A 92 -4.16 -11.79 10.15
N ASN A 93 -5.21 -11.55 10.95
CA ASN A 93 -6.14 -12.56 11.44
C ASN A 93 -7.36 -12.75 10.53
N ASN A 94 -7.80 -11.72 9.81
CA ASN A 94 -9.00 -11.73 8.99
C ASN A 94 -8.71 -11.28 7.54
N PRO A 95 -8.49 -12.23 6.60
CA PRO A 95 -8.27 -11.90 5.20
C PRO A 95 -9.43 -11.15 4.54
N SER A 96 -10.68 -11.39 4.99
CA SER A 96 -11.86 -10.74 4.42
C SER A 96 -11.95 -9.27 4.81
N SER A 97 -11.59 -8.90 6.05
CA SER A 97 -11.49 -7.50 6.47
C SER A 97 -10.45 -6.74 5.64
N PHE A 98 -9.26 -7.32 5.45
CA PHE A 98 -8.24 -6.74 4.58
C PHE A 98 -8.76 -6.53 3.16
N SER A 99 -9.35 -7.57 2.55
CA SER A 99 -9.83 -7.49 1.16
C SER A 99 -10.91 -6.41 0.99
N SER A 100 -11.88 -6.34 1.91
CA SER A 100 -12.95 -5.33 1.90
C SER A 100 -12.40 -3.91 1.99
N ASP A 101 -11.53 -3.65 2.96
CA ASP A 101 -10.97 -2.32 3.17
C ASP A 101 -10.00 -1.92 2.06
N PHE A 102 -9.28 -2.89 1.49
CA PHE A 102 -8.41 -2.66 0.34
C PHE A 102 -9.20 -2.17 -0.88
N VAL A 103 -10.35 -2.77 -1.18
CA VAL A 103 -11.23 -2.33 -2.27
C VAL A 103 -11.70 -0.88 -2.03
N THR A 104 -12.21 -0.59 -0.82
CA THR A 104 -12.64 0.75 -0.43
C THR A 104 -11.50 1.77 -0.55
N ALA A 105 -10.30 1.43 -0.09
CA ALA A 105 -9.13 2.30 -0.15
C ALA A 105 -8.68 2.56 -1.60
N MET A 106 -8.74 1.55 -2.47
CA MET A 106 -8.38 1.70 -3.89
C MET A 106 -9.39 2.57 -4.65
N ILE A 107 -10.68 2.52 -4.31
CA ILE A 107 -11.69 3.43 -4.86
C ILE A 107 -11.39 4.88 -4.41
N LYS A 108 -11.21 5.11 -3.11
CA LYS A 108 -10.88 6.44 -2.56
C LYS A 108 -9.58 7.00 -3.14
N MET A 109 -8.55 6.18 -3.31
CA MET A 109 -7.30 6.56 -3.98
C MET A 109 -7.52 6.86 -5.47
N GLY A 110 -8.50 6.20 -6.09
CA GLY A 110 -9.01 6.46 -7.42
C GLY A 110 -9.48 7.89 -7.63
N ASP A 111 -10.14 8.41 -6.61
CA ASP A 111 -10.84 9.70 -6.62
C ASP A 111 -9.98 10.87 -6.12
N ILE A 112 -8.68 10.66 -5.93
CA ILE A 112 -7.76 11.75 -5.56
C ILE A 112 -7.59 12.70 -6.76
N ARG A 113 -8.27 13.84 -6.68
CA ARG A 113 -8.13 15.00 -7.60
C ARG A 113 -8.23 14.61 -9.08
N PRO A 114 -9.27 13.87 -9.52
CA PRO A 114 -9.43 13.55 -10.93
C PRO A 114 -9.71 14.81 -11.74
N LEU A 115 -9.20 14.81 -12.97
CA LEU A 115 -9.63 15.76 -13.99
C LEU A 115 -11.01 15.32 -14.51
N THR A 116 -12.03 16.15 -14.30
CA THR A 116 -13.43 15.86 -14.66
C THR A 116 -14.02 16.91 -15.60
N GLY A 117 -15.11 16.56 -16.30
CA GLY A 117 -15.76 17.44 -17.26
C GLY A 117 -14.82 17.83 -18.40
N SER A 118 -14.70 19.13 -18.67
CA SER A 118 -13.80 19.68 -19.69
C SER A 118 -12.35 19.87 -19.23
N ASN A 119 -12.02 19.56 -17.96
CA ASN A 119 -10.71 19.85 -17.37
C ASN A 119 -9.66 18.78 -17.69
N GLY A 120 -9.61 18.23 -18.90
CA GLY A 120 -8.64 17.19 -19.29
C GLY A 120 -8.78 16.75 -20.74
N GLU A 121 -8.04 15.71 -21.13
CA GLU A 121 -8.12 15.11 -22.47
C GLU A 121 -8.13 13.58 -22.43
N ILE A 122 -8.80 12.97 -23.41
CA ILE A 122 -8.74 11.53 -23.64
C ILE A 122 -7.52 11.24 -24.52
N ARG A 123 -6.46 10.70 -23.91
CA ARG A 123 -5.20 10.45 -24.60
C ARG A 123 -5.30 9.24 -25.52
N LYS A 124 -4.92 9.41 -26.79
CA LYS A 124 -4.74 8.30 -27.74
C LYS A 124 -3.43 7.52 -27.50
N ASN A 125 -2.46 8.15 -26.85
CA ASN A 125 -1.17 7.57 -26.48
C ASN A 125 -0.73 8.07 -25.11
N CYS A 126 -0.58 7.15 -24.17
CA CYS A 126 -0.26 7.40 -22.75
C CYS A 126 1.17 7.87 -22.50
N ARG A 127 2.06 7.77 -23.50
CA ARG A 127 3.44 8.26 -23.45
C ARG A 127 3.61 9.65 -24.05
N SER A 128 2.64 10.14 -24.82
CA SER A 128 2.72 11.47 -25.48
C SER A 128 1.80 12.48 -24.82
N MET A 129 2.34 13.60 -24.36
CA MET A 129 1.55 14.73 -23.82
C MET A 129 0.98 15.62 -24.93
N TYR A 130 1.50 15.51 -26.15
CA TYR A 130 1.06 16.34 -27.27
C TYR A 130 0.23 15.53 -28.25
N VAL A 131 -0.95 16.06 -28.58
CA VAL A 131 -1.52 15.89 -29.91
C VAL A 131 -0.75 16.85 -30.80
N THR A 132 0.13 16.35 -31.66
CA THR A 132 0.70 17.21 -32.72
C THR A 132 -0.47 17.77 -33.54
N LEU A 133 -0.52 19.11 -33.69
CA LEU A 133 -1.58 19.82 -34.43
C LEU A 133 -1.76 19.31 -35.89
N SER A 134 -0.78 18.57 -36.42
CA SER A 134 -0.88 17.87 -37.71
C SER A 134 -1.85 16.68 -37.75
N LYS A 135 -2.41 16.23 -36.61
CA LYS A 135 -3.37 15.12 -36.53
C LYS A 135 -4.84 15.54 -36.34
N LEU A 136 -5.18 16.82 -36.43
CA LEU A 136 -6.56 17.31 -36.33
C LEU A 136 -7.46 16.96 -37.55
N LYS A 137 -7.00 16.15 -38.49
CA LYS A 137 -7.81 15.61 -39.59
C LYS A 137 -7.96 14.10 -39.51
N SER A 138 -8.62 13.57 -38.48
CA SER A 138 -9.21 12.24 -38.61
C SER A 138 -10.28 12.00 -37.55
N THR A 139 -11.53 12.20 -37.98
CA THR A 139 -12.75 11.70 -37.36
C THR A 139 -12.75 10.17 -37.41
N THR A 140 -12.48 9.51 -36.30
CA THR A 140 -13.12 8.23 -35.97
C THR A 140 -12.89 7.90 -34.49
N PHE A 141 -13.99 7.55 -33.83
CA PHE A 141 -14.05 7.05 -32.47
C PHE A 141 -13.40 5.66 -32.42
N SER A 142 -12.07 5.62 -32.33
CA SER A 142 -11.35 4.37 -32.09
C SER A 142 -11.26 4.10 -30.60
N ARG A 143 -11.63 2.86 -30.21
CA ARG A 143 -11.56 2.31 -28.85
C ARG A 143 -10.33 2.84 -28.10
N VAL A 144 -10.60 3.68 -27.09
CA VAL A 144 -9.59 4.24 -26.19
C VAL A 144 -9.06 3.08 -25.36
N LYS A 145 -7.77 2.77 -25.48
CA LYS A 145 -7.08 1.96 -24.48
C LYS A 145 -6.79 2.89 -23.31
N ASP A 146 -7.37 2.61 -22.15
CA ASP A 146 -7.21 3.42 -20.95
C ASP A 146 -5.74 3.55 -20.56
N CYS A 147 -5.28 4.78 -20.39
CA CYS A 147 -3.92 5.11 -19.97
C CYS A 147 -3.63 4.86 -18.49
N ASN A 148 -4.50 4.12 -17.82
CA ASN A 148 -4.42 3.94 -16.38
C ASN A 148 -3.53 2.74 -16.02
N GLN A 149 -2.22 2.90 -16.19
CA GLN A 149 -1.26 2.03 -15.48
C GLN A 149 0.10 2.67 -15.19
N GLU A 150 0.54 3.72 -15.92
CA GLU A 150 1.96 4.11 -15.88
C GLU A 150 2.35 5.24 -14.90
N ASN A 151 1.42 5.93 -14.21
CA ASN A 151 1.78 7.07 -13.33
C ASN A 151 1.33 6.97 -11.87
N ARG A 152 0.95 5.79 -11.37
CA ARG A 152 0.45 5.64 -9.98
C ARG A 152 1.50 5.27 -8.93
N MET A 153 2.77 5.11 -9.33
CA MET A 153 3.85 4.69 -8.42
C MET A 153 4.55 5.85 -7.68
N ARG A 154 3.86 6.99 -7.48
CA ARG A 154 4.29 8.06 -6.55
C ARG A 154 3.28 8.35 -5.44
N ALA A 155 2.18 7.60 -5.36
CA ALA A 155 1.15 7.78 -4.34
C ALA A 155 1.30 6.84 -3.13
N ILE A 156 2.25 5.89 -3.13
CA ILE A 156 2.29 4.83 -2.11
C ILE A 156 2.74 5.36 -0.73
N ASP A 157 3.51 6.45 -0.66
CA ASP A 157 3.90 7.04 0.63
C ASP A 157 2.75 7.84 1.29
N ASN A 158 1.82 8.39 0.50
CA ASN A 158 0.62 9.09 1.02
C ASN A 158 -0.57 8.17 1.29
N VAL A 159 -0.59 6.96 0.70
CA VAL A 159 -1.64 5.98 0.97
C VAL A 159 -1.47 5.38 2.36
N LEU A 160 -0.24 5.21 2.84
CA LEU A 160 0.02 4.74 4.20
C LEU A 160 -0.43 5.76 5.25
N PHE A 161 -0.23 7.05 4.98
CA PHE A 161 -0.65 8.13 5.86
C PHE A 161 -2.16 8.42 5.78
N ASN A 162 -2.77 8.32 4.59
CA ASN A 162 -4.22 8.51 4.46
C ASN A 162 -5.05 7.29 4.87
N LEU A 163 -4.52 6.06 4.86
CA LEU A 163 -5.20 4.93 5.51
C LEU A 163 -5.35 5.15 7.03
N MET A 164 -4.42 5.86 7.67
CA MET A 164 -4.55 6.23 9.08
C MET A 164 -5.66 7.27 9.32
N ASN A 165 -6.01 8.11 8.34
CA ASN A 165 -7.12 9.07 8.49
C ASN A 165 -8.47 8.47 8.06
N VAL A 166 -8.48 7.62 7.03
CA VAL A 166 -9.71 6.98 6.51
C VAL A 166 -10.35 6.00 7.52
N ILE A 167 -9.57 5.45 8.45
CA ILE A 167 -10.10 4.54 9.49
C ILE A 167 -10.61 5.30 10.72
N ASN A 168 -10.08 6.50 11.01
CA ASN A 168 -10.57 7.32 12.12
C ASN A 168 -11.91 8.02 11.80
N ASP A 169 -12.22 8.30 10.52
CA ASP A 169 -13.50 8.90 10.12
C ASP A 169 -14.67 7.88 10.05
N GLY A 170 -14.43 6.60 10.37
CA GLY A 170 -15.42 5.52 10.30
C GLY A 170 -15.93 5.00 11.66
N TYR A 171 -15.38 5.48 12.78
CA TYR A 171 -15.90 5.22 14.12
C TYR A 171 -16.68 6.44 14.62
N ASP A 172 -17.71 6.83 13.86
CA ASP A 172 -18.75 7.71 14.38
C ASP A 172 -19.64 6.86 15.29
N THR A 173 -19.47 7.00 16.60
CA THR A 173 -20.33 6.38 17.61
C THR A 173 -21.69 7.06 17.58
N HIS A 174 -22.52 6.70 16.61
CA HIS A 174 -23.97 6.83 16.75
C HIS A 174 -24.48 5.59 17.49
N ASP A 175 -24.41 5.62 18.83
CA ASP A 175 -25.42 4.94 19.63
C ASP A 175 -26.14 6.00 20.45
N GLU A 176 -27.42 6.14 20.13
CA GLU A 176 -28.36 7.12 20.63
C GLU A 176 -28.48 7.03 22.16
N GLY A 177 -28.48 8.21 22.80
CA GLY A 177 -28.78 8.32 24.21
C GLY A 177 -30.19 7.83 24.53
N ILE A 178 -30.29 6.88 25.46
CA ILE A 178 -31.46 6.74 26.32
C ILE A 178 -30.97 6.77 27.78
N THR A 179 -31.19 7.90 28.43
CA THR A 179 -31.26 8.03 29.90
C THR A 179 -32.69 8.41 30.30
N PRO A 180 -33.13 8.29 31.56
CA PRO A 180 -32.82 7.29 32.59
C PRO A 180 -34.11 6.76 33.27
N MET A 181 -34.08 5.63 33.97
CA MET A 181 -35.08 5.34 35.01
C MET A 181 -34.48 4.68 36.25
N ALA A 182 -34.42 5.50 37.30
CA ALA A 182 -34.67 5.22 38.72
C ALA A 182 -34.19 3.88 39.35
N SER A 183 -33.30 4.04 40.31
CA SER A 183 -33.12 3.16 41.48
C SER A 183 -34.44 2.92 42.21
N PRO A 184 -34.61 1.76 42.88
CA PRO A 184 -34.66 1.86 44.33
C PRO A 184 -33.85 0.78 45.07
N ARG A 185 -33.41 1.20 46.26
CA ARG A 185 -32.78 0.44 47.34
C ARG A 185 -33.46 -0.91 47.62
N ARG A 186 -32.64 -1.94 47.84
CA ARG A 186 -32.40 -2.56 49.16
C ARG A 186 -31.11 -3.35 49.13
#